data_AF-A0A1A6FP50-F1
#
_entry.id   AF-A0A1A6FP50-F1
#
_cell.length_a   1.000
_cell.length_b   1.000
_cell.length_c   1.000
_cell.angle_alpha   90.00
_cell.angle_beta   90.00
_cell.angle_gamma   90.00
#
_symmetry.space_group_name_H-M   'P 1'
#
loop_
_entity.id
_entity.type
_entity.pdbx_description
1 polymer ?
#
loop_
_entity_poly.entity_id
_entity_poly.type
_entity_poly.pdbx_seq_one_letter_code
_entity_poly.pdbx_strand_id
1 'polypeptide(L)'
;MSLFFKLGMLGLLLSGAMYYCWKLFGVDGVTDQKATYAAMQGVELFYRDKVIAPPFLVEQNGLRLLAIPSEDEKFPYIWIALNRKSPTDLDGVYKVGAGRPKKISCAKIASVFDQPGISESAKAFLRTNCSENDF
;
A
#
# COMPACT_ATOMS: atom_id res chain seq x y z
N MET A 1 23.66 47.11 -20.50
CA MET A 1 22.77 46.18 -19.77
C MET A 1 23.43 45.81 -18.44
N SER A 2 22.84 46.26 -17.34
CA SER A 2 23.39 46.19 -15.99
C SER A 2 23.61 44.74 -15.51
N LEU A 3 24.75 44.46 -14.87
CA LEU A 3 25.13 43.15 -14.32
C LEU A 3 24.04 42.57 -13.40
N PHE A 4 23.33 43.45 -12.69
CA PHE A 4 22.20 43.13 -11.81
C PHE A 4 21.02 42.49 -12.56
N PHE A 5 20.80 42.87 -13.82
CA PHE A 5 19.71 42.31 -14.63
C PHE A 5 20.00 40.87 -15.06
N LYS A 6 21.27 40.54 -15.33
CA LYS A 6 21.71 39.18 -15.67
C LYS A 6 21.65 38.25 -14.46
N LEU A 7 22.02 38.73 -13.27
CA LEU A 7 21.93 37.97 -12.02
C LEU A 7 20.48 37.70 -11.60
N GLY A 8 19.59 38.68 -11.75
CA GLY A 8 18.15 38.49 -11.46
C GLY A 8 17.50 37.45 -12.38
N MET A 9 17.83 37.46 -13.67
CA MET A 9 17.30 36.50 -14.65
C MET A 9 17.82 35.08 -14.41
N LEU A 10 19.08 34.93 -13.96
CA LEU A 10 19.65 33.63 -13.58
C LEU A 10 18.97 33.05 -12.33
N GLY A 11 18.67 33.90 -11.33
CA GLY A 11 17.95 33.47 -10.13
C GLY A 11 16.52 32.99 -10.41
N LEU A 12 15.81 33.66 -11.32
CA LEU A 12 14.47 33.24 -11.78
C LEU A 12 14.51 31.91 -12.53
N LEU A 13 15.51 31.69 -13.38
CA LEU A 13 15.68 30.41 -14.09
C LEU A 13 16.01 29.26 -13.13
N LEU A 14 16.89 29.48 -12.16
CA LEU A 14 17.27 28.45 -11.18
C LEU A 14 16.10 28.07 -10.25
N SER A 15 15.35 29.06 -9.75
CA SER A 15 14.16 28.82 -8.92
C SER A 15 13.04 28.13 -9.69
N GLY A 16 12.80 28.52 -10.94
CA GLY A 16 11.86 27.86 -11.83
C GLY A 16 12.24 26.40 -12.14
N ALA A 17 13.51 26.13 -12.44
CA ALA A 17 14.02 24.78 -12.68
C ALA A 17 13.93 23.91 -11.42
N MET A 18 14.22 24.47 -10.24
CA MET A 18 14.11 23.76 -8.97
C MET A 18 12.65 23.43 -8.62
N TYR A 19 11.70 24.35 -8.85
CA TYR A 19 10.27 24.07 -8.72
C TYR A 19 9.79 23.00 -9.72
N TYR A 20 10.27 23.05 -10.97
CA TYR A 20 9.91 22.07 -11.99
C TYR A 20 10.48 20.68 -11.67
N CYS A 21 11.73 20.61 -11.19
CA CYS A 21 12.32 19.39 -10.64
C CYS A 21 11.51 18.90 -9.43
N TRP A 22 11.12 19.78 -8.51
CA TRP A 22 10.31 19.38 -7.37
C TRP A 22 8.89 18.97 -7.74
N LYS A 23 8.35 19.38 -8.89
CA LYS A 23 7.07 18.88 -9.39
C LYS A 23 7.22 17.56 -10.16
N LEU A 24 8.30 17.40 -10.93
CA LEU A 24 8.59 16.17 -11.67
C LEU A 24 9.10 15.03 -10.77
N PHE A 25 9.81 15.37 -9.70
CA PHE A 25 10.42 14.44 -8.76
C PHE A 25 9.84 14.53 -7.35
N GLY A 26 9.02 15.54 -7.04
CA GLY A 26 8.35 15.64 -5.76
C GLY A 26 7.17 14.69 -5.69
N VAL A 27 6.98 14.20 -4.48
CA VAL A 27 6.14 13.07 -4.16
C VAL A 27 4.67 13.51 -4.14
N ASP A 28 4.08 13.72 -5.32
CA ASP A 28 2.61 13.81 -5.47
C ASP A 28 1.91 12.56 -4.85
N GLY A 29 2.68 11.48 -4.67
CA GLY A 29 2.22 10.23 -4.07
C GLY A 29 1.81 10.29 -2.59
N VAL A 30 2.21 11.28 -1.76
CA VAL A 30 1.87 11.24 -0.32
C VAL A 30 0.39 11.51 -0.08
N THR A 31 -0.24 12.36 -0.88
CA THR A 31 -1.65 12.74 -0.68
C THR A 31 -2.59 11.63 -1.15
N ASP A 32 -2.32 11.01 -2.30
CA ASP A 32 -3.09 9.87 -2.82
C ASP A 32 -2.99 8.62 -1.92
N GLN A 33 -1.85 8.47 -1.25
CA GLN A 33 -1.66 7.44 -0.23
C GLN A 33 -2.60 7.61 0.96
N LYS A 34 -2.85 8.85 1.41
CA LYS A 34 -3.70 9.10 2.58
C LYS A 34 -5.12 8.58 2.37
N ALA A 35 -5.68 8.77 1.17
CA ALA A 35 -7.01 8.26 0.84
C ALA A 35 -7.05 6.72 0.89
N THR A 36 -6.02 6.06 0.35
CA THR A 36 -5.91 4.59 0.38
C THR A 36 -5.80 4.07 1.81
N TYR A 37 -4.91 4.65 2.63
CA TYR A 37 -4.76 4.28 4.03
C TYR A 37 -6.02 4.53 4.85
N ALA A 38 -6.68 5.68 4.67
CA ALA A 38 -7.93 5.98 5.37
C ALA A 38 -9.04 5.00 5.01
N ALA A 39 -9.19 4.63 3.74
CA ALA A 39 -10.14 3.61 3.31
C ALA A 39 -9.85 2.25 3.95
N MET A 40 -8.59 1.82 3.97
CA MET A 40 -8.18 0.56 4.61
C MET A 40 -8.36 0.58 6.14
N GLN A 41 -8.10 1.71 6.80
CA GLN A 41 -8.37 1.87 8.23
C GLN A 41 -9.86 1.76 8.54
N GLY A 42 -10.72 2.31 7.67
CA GLY A 42 -12.17 2.14 7.79
C GLY A 42 -12.59 0.67 7.71
N VAL A 43 -11.99 -0.10 6.79
CA VAL A 43 -12.22 -1.55 6.66
C VAL A 43 -11.76 -2.27 7.93
N GLU A 44 -10.56 -1.97 8.41
CA GLU A 44 -10.01 -2.57 9.62
C GLU A 44 -10.92 -2.32 10.83
N LEU A 45 -11.32 -1.08 11.07
CA LEU A 45 -12.24 -0.72 12.15
C LEU A 45 -13.60 -1.43 12.04
N PHE A 46 -14.13 -1.57 10.83
CA PHE A 46 -15.44 -2.21 10.61
C PHE A 46 -15.42 -3.72 10.82
N TYR A 47 -14.29 -4.37 10.55
CA TYR A 47 -14.13 -5.82 10.65
C TYR A 47 -13.34 -6.28 11.88
N ARG A 48 -12.79 -5.37 12.68
CA ARG A 48 -11.97 -5.70 13.87
C ARG A 48 -12.66 -6.68 14.80
N ASP A 49 -13.92 -6.42 15.12
CA ASP A 49 -14.69 -7.23 16.08
C ASP A 49 -15.51 -8.34 15.41
N LYS A 50 -15.30 -8.57 14.10
CA LYS A 50 -16.06 -9.54 13.32
C LYS A 50 -15.23 -10.80 13.11
N VAL A 51 -15.84 -11.95 13.38
CA VAL A 51 -15.25 -13.23 13.04
C VAL A 51 -15.44 -13.46 11.54
N ILE A 52 -14.38 -13.24 10.76
CA ILE A 52 -14.33 -13.58 9.33
C ILE A 52 -13.43 -14.80 9.12
N ALA A 53 -13.86 -15.71 8.25
CA ALA A 53 -13.08 -16.89 7.86
C ALA A 53 -12.04 -16.49 6.79
N PRO A 54 -10.73 -16.58 7.09
CA PRO A 54 -9.69 -16.19 6.15
C PRO A 54 -9.32 -17.33 5.19
N PRO A 55 -8.87 -17.01 3.97
CA PRO A 55 -8.72 -15.67 3.40
C PRO A 55 -10.07 -15.04 3.04
N PHE A 56 -10.24 -13.78 3.43
CA PHE A 56 -11.46 -13.02 3.18
C PHE A 56 -11.15 -11.81 2.30
N LEU A 57 -11.90 -11.66 1.22
CA LEU A 57 -11.68 -10.63 0.21
C LEU A 57 -12.81 -9.59 0.28
N VAL A 58 -12.43 -8.32 0.28
CA VAL A 58 -13.33 -7.17 0.32
C VAL A 58 -12.97 -6.22 -0.81
N GLU A 59 -13.97 -5.71 -1.52
CA GLU A 59 -13.77 -4.62 -2.48
C GLU A 59 -14.38 -3.33 -1.92
N GLN A 60 -13.57 -2.29 -1.74
CA GLN A 60 -14.02 -1.00 -1.20
C GLN A 60 -13.26 0.16 -1.83
N ASN A 61 -13.97 1.16 -2.35
CA ASN A 61 -13.39 2.35 -2.99
C ASN A 61 -12.36 2.01 -4.09
N GLY A 62 -12.63 0.96 -4.87
CA GLY A 62 -11.73 0.50 -5.93
C GLY A 62 -10.45 -0.19 -5.41
N LEU A 63 -10.35 -0.45 -4.10
CA LEU A 63 -9.33 -1.30 -3.51
C LEU A 63 -9.86 -2.73 -3.40
N ARG A 64 -9.04 -3.69 -3.80
CA ARG A 64 -9.29 -5.11 -3.53
C ARG A 64 -8.43 -5.52 -2.34
N LEU A 65 -9.05 -5.70 -1.19
CA LEU A 65 -8.41 -5.95 0.08
C LEU A 65 -8.51 -7.42 0.47
N LEU A 66 -7.40 -8.00 0.92
CA LEU A 66 -7.34 -9.34 1.48
C LEU A 66 -7.06 -9.25 2.98
N ALA A 67 -7.87 -9.92 3.79
CA ALA A 67 -7.60 -10.11 5.21
C ALA A 67 -6.66 -11.30 5.42
N ILE A 68 -5.52 -11.04 6.08
CA ILE A 68 -4.60 -12.07 6.57
C ILE A 68 -4.71 -12.10 8.10
N PRO A 69 -4.83 -13.28 8.74
CA PRO A 69 -4.84 -13.37 10.19
C PRO A 69 -3.57 -12.80 10.81
N SER A 70 -3.72 -12.19 11.96
CA SER A 70 -2.64 -11.58 12.72
C SER A 70 -2.35 -12.36 14.00
N GLU A 71 -1.12 -12.23 14.50
CA GLU A 71 -0.74 -12.66 15.86
C GLU A 71 -1.28 -11.75 16.96
N ASP A 72 -1.69 -10.52 16.63
CA ASP A 72 -2.22 -9.56 17.59
C ASP A 72 -3.73 -9.71 17.75
N GLU A 73 -4.20 -9.99 18.97
CA GLU A 73 -5.63 -10.10 19.28
C GLU A 73 -6.39 -8.78 19.14
N LYS A 74 -5.72 -7.63 19.36
CA LYS A 74 -6.35 -6.30 19.20
C LYS A 74 -6.54 -5.92 17.75
N PHE A 75 -5.69 -6.46 16.88
CA PHE A 75 -5.73 -6.27 15.43
C PHE A 75 -5.71 -7.63 14.76
N PRO A 76 -6.84 -8.38 14.78
CA PRO A 76 -6.89 -9.79 14.40
C PRO A 76 -6.60 -10.04 12.92
N TYR A 77 -6.62 -8.97 12.11
CA TYR A 77 -6.38 -9.02 10.68
C TYR A 77 -5.36 -7.97 10.24
N ILE A 78 -4.53 -8.35 9.28
CA ILE A 78 -3.73 -7.45 8.46
C ILE A 78 -4.40 -7.40 7.09
N TRP A 79 -4.83 -6.21 6.71
CA TRP A 79 -5.48 -5.93 5.44
C TRP A 79 -4.45 -5.54 4.41
N ILE A 80 -4.48 -6.20 3.25
CA ILE A 80 -3.54 -5.96 2.15
C ILE A 80 -4.28 -5.52 0.91
N ALA A 81 -3.87 -4.40 0.29
CA ALA A 81 -4.40 -4.00 -1.00
C ALA A 81 -3.71 -4.76 -2.15
N LEU A 82 -4.45 -5.67 -2.77
CA LEU A 82 -3.96 -6.54 -3.84
C LEU A 82 -3.70 -5.79 -5.14
N ASN A 83 -4.48 -4.75 -5.44
CA ASN A 83 -4.45 -4.04 -6.71
C ASN A 83 -3.71 -2.68 -6.67
N ARG A 84 -2.91 -2.45 -5.63
CA ARG A 84 -2.10 -1.23 -5.45
C ARG A 84 -0.68 -1.58 -4.99
N LYS A 85 0.27 -0.66 -5.23
CA LYS A 85 1.66 -0.75 -4.77
C LYS A 85 1.96 0.44 -3.88
N SER A 86 2.46 0.19 -2.67
CA SER A 86 2.91 1.26 -1.78
C SER A 86 4.28 1.76 -2.23
N PRO A 87 4.46 3.07 -2.45
CA PRO A 87 5.79 3.64 -2.70
C PRO A 87 6.57 3.91 -1.40
N THR A 88 5.94 3.75 -0.23
CA THR A 88 6.52 4.06 1.09
C THR A 88 6.83 2.84 1.93
N ASP A 89 6.16 1.71 1.67
CA ASP A 89 6.50 0.45 2.34
C ASP A 89 7.71 -0.20 1.66
N LEU A 90 8.61 -0.78 2.46
CA LEU A 90 9.84 -1.41 1.99
C LEU A 90 9.55 -2.60 1.08
N ASP A 91 8.47 -3.34 1.35
CA ASP A 91 8.02 -4.46 0.52
C ASP A 91 7.15 -4.02 -0.67
N GLY A 92 6.84 -2.72 -0.76
CA GLY A 92 5.98 -2.14 -1.78
C GLY A 92 4.50 -2.51 -1.64
N VAL A 93 4.07 -3.03 -0.50
CA VAL A 93 2.70 -3.47 -0.25
C VAL A 93 1.96 -2.47 0.62
N TYR A 94 0.73 -2.14 0.23
CA TYR A 94 -0.17 -1.44 1.15
C TYR A 94 -0.72 -2.43 2.16
N LYS A 95 -0.37 -2.24 3.44
CA LYS A 95 -0.87 -3.04 4.55
C LYS A 95 -1.35 -2.17 5.71
N VAL A 96 -2.43 -2.60 6.37
CA VAL A 96 -2.97 -1.97 7.59
C VAL A 96 -3.29 -3.05 8.61
N GLY A 97 -2.85 -2.85 9.85
CA GLY A 97 -2.92 -3.80 10.96
C GLY A 97 -1.60 -3.75 11.73
N ALA A 98 -1.66 -3.72 13.07
CA ALA A 98 -0.46 -3.51 13.88
C ALA A 98 0.28 -4.81 14.24
N GLY A 99 -0.34 -5.97 14.02
CA GLY A 99 0.26 -7.26 14.38
C GLY A 99 1.16 -7.83 13.30
N ARG A 100 1.78 -8.98 13.63
CA ARG A 100 2.56 -9.78 12.68
C ARG A 100 1.63 -10.71 11.90
N PRO A 101 1.85 -10.89 10.58
CA PRO A 101 1.02 -11.80 9.79
C PRO A 101 1.26 -13.23 10.27
N LYS A 102 0.18 -13.94 10.61
CA LYS A 102 0.24 -15.39 10.74
C LYS A 102 0.45 -15.98 9.35
N LYS A 103 1.22 -17.07 9.29
CA LYS A 103 1.32 -17.85 8.06
C LYS A 103 -0.05 -18.42 7.72
N ILE A 104 -0.40 -18.31 6.44
CA ILE A 104 -1.62 -18.89 5.88
C ILE A 104 -1.24 -20.02 4.93
N SER A 105 -2.11 -21.03 4.82
CA SER A 105 -1.92 -22.10 3.86
C SER A 105 -1.86 -21.53 2.44
N CYS A 106 -0.83 -21.88 1.68
CA CYS A 106 -0.69 -21.43 0.28
C CYS A 106 -1.89 -21.91 -0.56
N ALA A 107 -2.49 -23.06 -0.23
CA ALA A 107 -3.68 -23.57 -0.91
C ALA A 107 -4.89 -22.64 -0.73
N LYS A 108 -5.06 -22.07 0.47
CA LYS A 108 -6.17 -21.16 0.77
C LYS A 108 -6.10 -19.86 -0.04
N ILE A 109 -4.90 -19.37 -0.35
CA ILE A 109 -4.69 -18.15 -1.15
C ILE A 109 -4.36 -18.40 -2.62
N ALA A 110 -4.35 -19.66 -3.08
CA ALA A 110 -4.03 -20.00 -4.45
C ALA A 110 -4.93 -19.24 -5.45
N SER A 111 -6.22 -19.19 -5.17
CA SER A 111 -7.24 -18.49 -5.96
C SER A 111 -7.05 -16.98 -6.04
N VAL A 112 -6.27 -16.39 -5.13
CA VAL A 112 -5.92 -14.97 -5.18
C VAL A 112 -4.91 -14.75 -6.31
N PHE A 113 -3.86 -15.58 -6.42
CA PHE A 113 -2.78 -15.38 -7.39
C PHE A 113 -3.25 -15.36 -8.85
N ASP A 114 -4.31 -16.10 -9.16
CA ASP A 114 -4.87 -16.22 -10.51
C ASP A 114 -5.78 -15.05 -10.90
N GLN A 115 -6.09 -14.13 -9.98
CA GLN A 115 -6.95 -13.01 -10.27
C GLN A 115 -6.23 -11.93 -11.09
N PRO A 116 -6.90 -11.35 -12.11
CA PRO A 116 -6.34 -10.25 -12.87
C PRO A 116 -6.21 -9.00 -11.98
N GLY A 117 -5.15 -8.22 -12.22
CA GLY A 117 -4.94 -6.92 -11.60
C GLY A 117 -4.27 -6.92 -10.23
N ILE A 118 -3.74 -8.07 -9.77
CA ILE A 118 -2.93 -8.11 -8.55
C ILE A 118 -1.52 -7.62 -8.82
N SER A 119 -1.04 -6.71 -7.96
CA SER A 119 0.30 -6.15 -8.00
C SER A 119 1.36 -7.21 -7.69
N GLU A 120 2.51 -7.12 -8.35
CA GLU A 120 3.62 -8.06 -8.11
C GLU A 120 4.15 -7.99 -6.67
N SER A 121 4.13 -6.80 -6.04
CA SER A 121 4.47 -6.64 -4.62
C SER A 121 3.53 -7.43 -3.71
N ALA A 122 2.21 -7.38 -3.97
CA ALA A 122 1.25 -8.17 -3.20
C ALA A 122 1.49 -9.67 -3.39
N LYS A 123 1.73 -10.13 -4.63
CA LYS A 123 2.07 -11.54 -4.88
C LYS A 123 3.33 -11.97 -4.15
N ALA A 124 4.39 -11.15 -4.18
CA ALA A 124 5.64 -11.44 -3.50
C ALA A 124 5.44 -11.54 -1.98
N PHE A 125 4.69 -10.61 -1.39
CA PHE A 125 4.36 -10.64 0.03
C PHE A 125 3.59 -11.90 0.41
N LEU A 126 2.58 -12.27 -0.37
CA LEU A 126 1.77 -13.47 -0.12
C LEU A 126 2.59 -14.76 -0.19
N ARG A 127 3.50 -14.87 -1.16
CA ARG A 127 4.40 -16.04 -1.28
C ARG A 127 5.33 -16.18 -0.07
N THR A 128 5.87 -15.07 0.43
CA THR A 128 6.75 -15.08 1.60
C THR A 128 6.02 -15.41 2.90
N ASN A 129 4.72 -15.09 2.98
CA ASN A 129 3.89 -15.28 4.18
C ASN A 129 2.93 -16.46 4.09
N CYS A 130 3.06 -17.33 3.08
CA CYS A 130 2.32 -18.57 3.02
C CYS A 130 3.20 -19.77 3.38
N SER A 131 2.57 -20.89 3.73
CA SER A 131 3.25 -22.17 3.92
C SER A 131 2.41 -23.31 3.34
N GLU A 132 3.09 -24.35 2.85
CA GLU A 132 2.46 -25.51 2.20
C GLU A 132 1.66 -26.39 3.17
N ASN A 133 1.89 -26.23 4.48
CA ASN A 133 1.16 -26.96 5.50
C ASN A 133 -0.14 -26.24 5.85
N ASP A 134 -1.22 -27.01 6.06
CA ASP A 134 -2.44 -26.47 6.64
C ASP A 134 -2.27 -26.28 8.15
N PHE A 135 -2.54 -25.07 8.62
CA PHE A 135 -2.55 -24.66 10.03
C PHE A 135 -3.99 -24.46 10.52
#